data_AF-A0A257XC44-F1
#
_entry.id   AF-A0A257XC44-F1
#
_cell.length_a   1.000
_cell.length_b   1.000
_cell.length_c   1.000
_cell.angle_alpha   90.00
_cell.angle_beta   90.00
_cell.angle_gamma   90.00
#
_symmetry.space_group_name_H-M   'P 1'
#
loop_
_entity.id
_entity.type
_entity.pdbx_description
1 polymer ?
#
loop_
_entity_poly.entity_id
_entity_poly.type
_entity_poly.pdbx_seq_one_letter_code
_entity_poly.pdbx_strand_id
1 'polypeptide(L)'
;EDVSKRFGDKVVVRNFTARIVRGDKVGFIGPNGAGKTTLLKLILGQLQADSGVVRNGTRIEVAYFDQFRSQLDDSATLAEVISPGSDFVEIAGKRTHVIGYLGDFLFPPQRARAKVESLSGGERNRLLLARLFARPANVLVLDEPTNDLDMETLDLLEQLLQDYDGTVLLVSHDRAFLDAVVTQTVAYEGDGRWREYIGGYTDWVAQRATVQAAASAAEKVASAPAVKGDKPVVAAAKSKLSFKEQKELDGLPDLIATLEAEQATLTDRLSAGTGTDAGKVSARLGELANLIDQAMVRWEALEARR
;
A
#
# COMPACT_ATOMS: atom_id res chain seq x y z
N GLU A 1 10.66 5.02 18.87
CA GLU A 1 10.02 5.16 20.18
C GLU A 1 9.44 6.56 20.30
N ASP A 2 8.14 6.63 20.64
CA ASP A 2 7.33 7.83 20.89
C ASP A 2 7.49 8.92 19.82
N VAL A 3 7.57 8.49 18.56
CA VAL A 3 7.84 9.37 17.43
C VAL A 3 6.61 10.21 17.13
N SER A 4 6.79 11.53 17.03
CA SER A 4 5.77 12.43 16.50
C SER A 4 6.29 13.29 15.37
N LYS A 5 5.41 13.58 14.40
CA LYS A 5 5.68 14.46 13.27
C LYS A 5 4.47 15.31 12.91
N ARG A 6 4.70 16.59 12.70
CA ARG A 6 3.72 17.60 12.32
C ARG A 6 4.19 18.38 11.09
N PHE A 7 3.23 18.87 10.31
CA PHE A 7 3.46 19.87 9.26
C PHE A 7 2.46 21.00 9.46
N GLY A 8 2.94 22.15 9.94
CA GLY A 8 2.06 23.21 10.44
C GLY A 8 1.16 22.67 11.56
N ASP A 9 -0.15 22.85 11.42
CA ASP A 9 -1.14 22.38 12.40
C ASP A 9 -1.51 20.90 12.23
N LYS A 10 -1.15 20.28 11.10
CA LYS A 10 -1.51 18.89 10.80
C LYS A 10 -0.56 17.93 11.51
N VAL A 11 -1.09 17.14 12.44
CA VAL A 11 -0.37 16.02 13.07
C VAL A 11 -0.43 14.81 12.14
N VAL A 12 0.74 14.36 11.67
CA VAL A 12 0.84 13.21 10.75
C VAL A 12 1.20 11.94 11.49
N VAL A 13 2.06 12.03 12.49
CA VAL A 13 2.41 10.93 13.38
C VAL A 13 2.36 11.44 14.81
N ARG A 14 1.69 10.71 15.71
CA ARG A 14 1.51 11.06 17.12
C ARG A 14 1.92 9.88 17.99
N ASN A 15 3.01 10.04 18.74
CA ASN A 15 3.53 9.09 19.74
C ASN A 15 3.55 7.64 19.24
N PHE A 16 4.07 7.44 18.03
CA PHE A 16 4.16 6.11 17.43
C PHE A 16 5.40 5.36 17.91
N THR A 17 5.20 4.14 18.37
CA THR A 17 6.25 3.20 18.76
C THR A 17 6.01 1.89 18.02
N ALA A 18 7.03 1.42 17.31
CA ALA A 18 7.09 0.13 16.67
C ALA A 18 8.55 -0.34 16.61
N ARG A 19 8.76 -1.64 16.44
CA ARG A 19 10.08 -2.25 16.26
C ARG A 19 10.06 -3.16 15.05
N ILE A 20 10.68 -2.69 13.97
CA ILE A 20 10.85 -3.47 12.74
C ILE A 20 12.20 -4.20 12.81
N VAL A 21 12.18 -5.51 12.66
CA VAL A 21 13.37 -6.38 12.61
C VAL A 21 13.65 -6.86 11.19
N ARG A 22 14.85 -7.42 10.98
CA ARG A 22 15.24 -7.94 9.67
C ARG A 22 14.35 -9.13 9.31
N GLY A 23 13.84 -9.13 8.07
CA GLY A 23 12.93 -10.17 7.57
C GLY A 23 11.45 -9.83 7.78
N ASP A 24 11.13 -8.77 8.52
CA ASP A 24 9.74 -8.32 8.67
C ASP A 24 9.17 -7.86 7.32
N LYS A 25 7.91 -8.19 7.08
CA LYS A 25 7.14 -7.71 5.94
C LYS A 25 6.00 -6.87 6.49
N VAL A 26 6.14 -5.55 6.38
CA VAL A 26 5.28 -4.57 7.05
C VAL A 26 4.36 -3.92 6.05
N GLY A 27 3.06 -4.18 6.16
CA GLY A 27 2.01 -3.52 5.38
C GLY A 27 1.60 -2.19 6.03
N PHE A 28 1.38 -1.14 5.23
CA PHE A 28 0.91 0.17 5.70
C PHE A 28 -0.50 0.44 5.20
N ILE A 29 -1.45 0.55 6.13
CA ILE A 29 -2.87 0.70 5.82
C ILE A 29 -3.36 2.08 6.25
N GLY A 30 -4.07 2.78 5.36
CA GLY A 30 -4.72 4.05 5.67
C GLY A 30 -5.08 4.85 4.43
N PRO A 31 -5.92 5.89 4.55
CA PRO A 31 -6.37 6.68 3.42
C PRO A 31 -5.23 7.44 2.74
N ASN A 32 -5.47 7.91 1.52
CA ASN A 32 -4.55 8.80 0.83
C ASN A 32 -4.40 10.12 1.61
N GLY A 33 -3.16 10.60 1.75
CA GLY A 33 -2.88 11.77 2.58
C GLY A 33 -2.90 11.55 4.10
N ALA A 34 -3.08 10.30 4.58
CA ALA A 34 -2.91 9.93 5.99
C ALA A 34 -1.46 10.12 6.49
N GLY A 35 -0.49 10.02 5.59
CA GLY A 35 0.92 10.16 5.90
C GLY A 35 1.76 8.89 5.79
N LYS A 36 1.29 7.84 5.09
CA LYS A 36 2.04 6.58 4.86
C LYS A 36 3.48 6.83 4.39
N THR A 37 3.65 7.61 3.33
CA THR A 37 4.97 8.00 2.80
C THR A 37 5.79 8.83 3.79
N THR A 38 5.15 9.65 4.64
CA THR A 38 5.85 10.38 5.71
C THR A 38 6.36 9.43 6.78
N LEU A 39 5.54 8.47 7.18
CA LEU A 39 5.90 7.44 8.16
C LEU A 39 7.04 6.56 7.64
N LEU A 40 6.99 6.15 6.37
CA LEU A 40 8.09 5.45 5.72
C LEU A 40 9.41 6.25 5.76
N LYS A 41 9.37 7.53 5.39
CA LYS A 41 10.55 8.40 5.44
C LYS A 41 11.11 8.56 6.87
N LEU A 42 10.24 8.61 7.88
CA LEU A 42 10.65 8.62 9.29
C LEU A 42 11.33 7.30 9.66
N ILE A 43 10.71 6.15 9.33
CA ILE A 43 11.26 4.81 9.61
C ILE A 43 12.64 4.62 8.97
N LEU A 44 12.81 5.10 7.73
CA LEU A 44 14.06 4.97 6.98
C LEU A 44 15.10 6.05 7.35
N GLY A 45 14.82 6.92 8.32
CA GLY A 45 15.73 7.99 8.76
C GLY A 45 15.94 9.11 7.75
N GLN A 46 15.12 9.17 6.69
CA GLN A 46 15.18 10.21 5.65
C GLN A 46 14.44 11.49 6.04
N LEU A 47 13.59 11.41 7.07
CA LEU A 47 12.91 12.55 7.66
C LEU A 47 13.16 12.56 9.17
N GLN A 48 13.46 13.74 9.72
CA GLN A 48 13.60 13.90 11.17
C GLN A 48 12.22 14.01 11.83
N ALA A 49 12.06 13.29 12.93
CA ALA A 49 10.93 13.45 13.84
C ALA A 49 11.02 14.78 14.60
N ASP A 50 9.88 15.34 14.99
CA ASP A 50 9.85 16.54 15.84
C ASP A 50 10.06 16.21 17.31
N SER A 51 9.69 14.97 17.71
CA SER A 51 9.94 14.41 19.03
C SER A 51 9.98 12.87 18.96
N GLY A 52 10.50 12.25 20.02
CA GLY A 52 10.78 10.82 20.05
C GLY A 52 12.13 10.47 19.43
N VAL A 53 12.39 9.18 19.28
CA VAL A 53 13.67 8.67 18.78
C VAL A 53 13.44 7.63 17.68
N VAL A 54 14.09 7.84 16.54
CA VAL A 54 14.22 6.85 15.47
C VAL A 54 15.63 6.26 15.55
N ARG A 55 15.75 4.93 15.62
CA ARG A 55 17.02 4.22 15.60
C ARG A 55 17.04 3.24 14.45
N ASN A 56 17.98 3.43 13.53
CA ASN A 56 18.18 2.56 12.38
C ASN A 56 19.33 1.59 12.64
N GLY A 57 19.23 0.40 12.04
CA GLY A 57 20.35 -0.54 12.00
C GLY A 57 21.52 0.01 11.16
N THR A 58 22.68 -0.64 11.26
CA THR A 58 23.84 -0.32 10.41
C THR A 58 23.70 -0.94 9.03
N ARG A 59 24.24 -0.28 7.99
CA ARG A 59 24.29 -0.78 6.60
C ARG A 59 22.90 -1.07 6.00
N ILE A 60 21.96 -0.16 6.18
CA ILE A 60 20.68 -0.24 5.48
C ILE A 60 20.90 0.15 4.01
N GLU A 61 20.54 -0.75 3.11
CA GLU A 61 20.54 -0.56 1.66
C GLU A 61 19.10 -0.63 1.18
N VAL A 62 18.51 0.55 0.96
CA VAL A 62 17.09 0.70 0.60
C VAL A 62 16.96 0.70 -0.92
N ALA A 63 16.04 -0.09 -1.45
CA ALA A 63 15.59 0.03 -2.83
C ALA A 63 14.09 0.34 -2.88
N TYR A 64 13.73 1.35 -3.68
CA TYR A 64 12.35 1.76 -3.92
C TYR A 64 11.87 1.19 -5.25
N PHE A 65 10.73 0.50 -5.27
CA PHE A 65 10.18 -0.04 -6.51
C PHE A 65 9.84 1.05 -7.53
N ASP A 66 9.25 2.17 -7.09
CA ASP A 66 8.94 3.36 -7.91
C ASP A 66 10.15 3.82 -8.75
N GLN A 67 11.35 3.86 -8.17
CA GLN A 67 12.55 4.38 -8.84
C GLN A 67 12.92 3.60 -10.11
N PHE A 68 12.47 2.35 -10.21
CA PHE A 68 12.74 1.50 -11.37
C PHE A 68 11.72 1.67 -12.48
N ARG A 69 10.58 2.35 -12.26
CA ARG A 69 9.67 2.76 -13.34
C ARG A 69 10.30 3.76 -14.32
N SER A 70 11.52 4.24 -14.04
CA SER A 70 12.38 4.91 -15.03
C SER A 70 12.46 4.10 -16.33
N GLN A 71 12.37 4.77 -17.48
CA GLN A 71 12.43 4.10 -18.78
C GLN A 71 13.64 3.16 -18.87
N LEU A 72 13.35 1.89 -19.17
CA LEU A 72 14.36 0.94 -19.60
C LEU A 72 14.95 1.44 -20.92
N ASP A 73 16.24 1.21 -21.15
CA ASP A 73 16.84 1.46 -22.44
C ASP A 73 16.25 0.47 -23.45
N ASP A 74 15.37 0.97 -24.32
CA ASP A 74 14.66 0.19 -25.33
C ASP A 74 15.61 -0.54 -26.30
N SER A 75 16.85 -0.02 -26.46
CA SER A 75 17.86 -0.58 -27.35
C SER A 75 18.69 -1.70 -26.71
N ALA A 76 18.74 -1.76 -25.38
CA ALA A 76 19.48 -2.76 -24.63
C ALA A 76 18.79 -4.13 -24.68
N THR A 77 19.59 -5.18 -24.54
CA THR A 77 19.06 -6.53 -24.35
C THR A 77 18.60 -6.77 -22.92
N LEU A 78 17.70 -7.74 -22.72
CA LEU A 78 17.24 -8.12 -21.38
C LEU A 78 18.40 -8.49 -20.45
N ALA A 79 19.38 -9.24 -20.98
CA ALA A 79 20.59 -9.61 -20.25
C ALA A 79 21.40 -8.39 -19.79
N GLU A 80 21.59 -7.40 -20.67
CA GLU A 80 22.33 -6.17 -20.36
C GLU A 80 21.61 -5.30 -19.34
N VAL A 81 20.28 -5.27 -19.34
CA VAL A 81 19.48 -4.53 -18.34
C VAL A 81 19.74 -5.04 -16.92
N ILE A 82 19.89 -6.35 -16.77
CA ILE A 82 20.13 -7.00 -15.47
C ILE A 82 21.60 -6.92 -15.08
N SER A 83 22.50 -7.22 -16.00
CA SER A 83 23.93 -7.30 -15.73
C SER A 83 24.73 -6.62 -16.85
N PRO A 84 24.91 -5.30 -16.77
CA PRO A 84 25.69 -4.56 -17.75
C PRO A 84 27.14 -5.08 -17.79
N GLY A 85 27.57 -5.66 -18.92
CA GLY A 85 28.95 -6.09 -19.12
C GLY A 85 29.35 -7.41 -18.45
N SER A 86 28.40 -8.21 -17.97
CA SER A 86 28.66 -9.53 -17.38
C SER A 86 27.51 -10.51 -17.66
N ASP A 87 27.83 -11.78 -17.92
CA ASP A 87 26.82 -12.85 -18.04
C ASP A 87 26.35 -13.40 -16.68
N PHE A 88 26.85 -12.84 -15.58
CA PHE A 88 26.56 -13.26 -14.22
C PHE A 88 26.06 -12.11 -13.36
N VAL A 89 25.04 -12.39 -12.57
CA VAL A 89 24.51 -11.53 -11.52
C VAL A 89 24.87 -12.11 -10.16
N GLU A 90 25.16 -11.24 -9.18
CA GLU A 90 25.42 -11.64 -7.80
C GLU A 90 24.21 -11.25 -6.95
N ILE A 91 23.55 -12.24 -6.36
CA ILE A 91 22.32 -12.07 -5.58
C ILE A 91 22.54 -12.74 -4.24
N ALA A 92 22.41 -11.98 -3.15
CA ALA A 92 22.64 -12.45 -1.79
C ALA A 92 24.00 -13.18 -1.61
N GLY A 93 25.04 -12.74 -2.32
CA GLY A 93 26.39 -13.35 -2.30
C GLY A 93 26.53 -14.64 -3.10
N LYS A 94 25.50 -15.05 -3.86
CA LYS A 94 25.55 -16.18 -4.79
C LYS A 94 25.64 -15.67 -6.23
N ARG A 95 26.62 -16.18 -6.97
CA ARG A 95 26.81 -15.87 -8.39
C ARG A 95 25.94 -16.80 -9.26
N THR A 96 25.05 -16.21 -10.05
CA THR A 96 24.09 -16.93 -10.92
C THR A 96 24.23 -16.44 -12.36
N HIS A 97 24.05 -17.32 -13.34
CA HIS A 97 24.06 -16.94 -14.75
C HIS A 97 22.79 -16.16 -15.12
N VAL A 98 22.93 -15.05 -15.84
CA VAL A 98 21.82 -14.13 -16.18
C VAL A 98 20.65 -14.82 -16.88
N ILE A 99 20.93 -15.76 -17.79
CA ILE A 99 19.86 -16.48 -18.51
C ILE A 99 19.03 -17.34 -17.55
N GLY A 100 19.69 -17.98 -16.57
CA GLY A 100 18.99 -18.77 -15.56
C GLY A 100 18.14 -17.88 -14.66
N TYR A 101 18.72 -16.77 -14.22
CA TYR A 101 18.03 -15.76 -13.41
C TYR A 101 16.81 -15.17 -14.11
N LEU A 102 16.92 -14.79 -15.40
CA LEU A 102 15.79 -14.31 -16.20
C LEU A 102 14.69 -15.39 -16.33
N GLY A 103 15.06 -16.67 -16.29
CA GLY A 103 14.10 -17.77 -16.23
C GLY A 103 13.21 -17.76 -14.98
N ASP A 104 13.76 -17.35 -13.83
CA ASP A 104 12.99 -17.19 -12.59
C ASP A 104 11.93 -16.07 -12.72
N PHE A 105 12.12 -15.15 -13.66
CA PHE A 105 11.17 -14.08 -14.02
C PHE A 105 10.35 -14.41 -15.27
N LEU A 106 10.24 -15.71 -15.59
CA LEU A 106 9.42 -16.24 -16.69
C LEU A 106 9.87 -15.80 -18.09
N PHE A 107 11.14 -15.41 -18.25
CA PHE A 107 11.72 -15.20 -19.56
C PHE A 107 12.38 -16.49 -20.07
N PRO A 108 11.91 -17.06 -21.20
CA PRO A 108 12.55 -18.22 -21.78
C PRO A 108 13.97 -17.86 -22.26
N PRO A 109 14.93 -18.81 -22.29
CA PRO A 109 16.34 -18.52 -22.56
C PRO A 109 16.60 -17.78 -23.87
N GLN A 110 15.77 -17.98 -24.90
CA GLN A 110 15.91 -17.29 -26.18
C GLN A 110 15.58 -15.79 -26.09
N ARG A 111 14.73 -15.39 -25.13
CA ARG A 111 14.33 -13.99 -24.92
C ARG A 111 15.42 -13.16 -24.24
N ALA A 112 16.40 -13.78 -23.56
CA ALA A 112 17.46 -13.04 -22.86
C ALA A 112 18.27 -12.10 -23.77
N ARG A 113 18.37 -12.41 -25.07
CA ARG A 113 19.05 -11.58 -26.09
C ARG A 113 18.10 -10.67 -26.88
N ALA A 114 16.80 -10.75 -26.62
CA ALA A 114 15.85 -9.82 -27.23
C ALA A 114 16.07 -8.41 -26.68
N LYS A 115 15.66 -7.41 -27.46
CA LYS A 115 15.68 -6.02 -27.01
C LYS A 115 14.45 -5.69 -26.19
N VAL A 116 14.61 -4.73 -25.28
CA VAL A 116 13.51 -4.22 -24.44
C VAL A 116 12.36 -3.66 -25.27
N GLU A 117 12.64 -3.03 -26.42
CA GLU A 117 11.59 -2.49 -27.31
C GLU A 117 10.54 -3.53 -27.75
N SER A 118 10.94 -4.80 -27.78
CA SER A 118 10.09 -5.94 -28.20
C SER A 118 9.21 -6.53 -27.10
N LEU A 119 9.26 -5.98 -25.88
CA LEU A 119 8.53 -6.49 -24.73
C LEU A 119 7.10 -5.92 -24.66
N SER A 120 6.15 -6.75 -24.24
CA SER A 120 4.83 -6.29 -23.83
C SER A 120 4.90 -5.45 -22.54
N GLY A 121 3.81 -4.78 -22.15
CA GLY A 121 3.74 -4.03 -20.89
C GLY A 121 4.02 -4.91 -19.66
N GLY A 122 3.37 -6.09 -19.58
CA GLY A 122 3.58 -7.06 -18.50
C GLY A 122 5.01 -7.62 -18.49
N GLU A 123 5.57 -7.95 -19.66
CA GLU A 123 6.96 -8.38 -19.77
C GLU A 123 7.94 -7.28 -19.34
N ARG A 124 7.68 -6.02 -19.67
CA ARG A 124 8.50 -4.90 -19.18
C ARG A 124 8.45 -4.84 -17.64
N ASN A 125 7.29 -5.01 -17.04
CA ASN A 125 7.15 -5.03 -15.57
C ASN A 125 7.90 -6.21 -14.93
N ARG A 126 7.83 -7.42 -15.51
CA ARG A 126 8.65 -8.56 -15.06
C ARG A 126 10.15 -8.27 -15.14
N LEU A 127 10.60 -7.60 -16.22
CA LEU A 127 12.01 -7.21 -16.34
C LEU A 127 12.41 -6.15 -15.28
N LEU A 128 11.50 -5.22 -14.96
CA LEU A 128 11.73 -4.24 -13.88
C LEU A 128 11.87 -4.93 -12.52
N LEU A 129 11.03 -5.92 -12.24
CA LEU A 129 11.15 -6.76 -11.04
C LEU A 129 12.49 -7.50 -11.03
N ALA A 130 12.86 -8.14 -12.13
CA ALA A 130 14.15 -8.81 -12.27
C ALA A 130 15.32 -7.86 -11.99
N ARG A 131 15.24 -6.61 -12.46
CA ARG A 131 16.28 -5.61 -12.21
C ARG A 131 16.31 -5.13 -10.76
N LEU A 132 15.16 -5.00 -10.09
CA LEU A 132 15.08 -4.62 -8.68
C LEU A 132 15.75 -5.67 -7.80
N PHE A 133 15.36 -6.95 -7.94
CA PHE A 133 15.87 -8.05 -7.12
C PHE A 133 17.31 -8.47 -7.44
N ALA A 134 17.84 -8.04 -8.59
CA ALA A 134 19.24 -8.24 -8.95
C ALA A 134 20.20 -7.33 -8.16
N ARG A 135 19.70 -6.24 -7.55
CA ARG A 135 20.54 -5.30 -6.80
C ARG A 135 20.66 -5.73 -5.34
N PRO A 136 21.83 -5.50 -4.70
CA PRO A 136 21.95 -5.67 -3.26
C PRO A 136 21.08 -4.60 -2.57
N ALA A 137 19.99 -5.06 -1.97
CA ALA A 137 19.16 -4.29 -1.06
C ALA A 137 18.79 -5.21 0.10
N ASN A 138 18.68 -4.65 1.30
CA ASN A 138 18.19 -5.37 2.48
C ASN A 138 16.90 -4.77 3.04
N VAL A 139 16.44 -3.65 2.49
CA VAL A 139 15.10 -3.09 2.71
C VAL A 139 14.47 -2.74 1.37
N LEU A 140 13.33 -3.36 1.06
CA LEU A 140 12.51 -3.04 -0.10
C LEU A 140 11.35 -2.14 0.31
N VAL A 141 11.14 -1.07 -0.45
CA VAL A 141 9.99 -0.17 -0.28
C VAL A 141 9.14 -0.24 -1.53
N LEU A 142 7.90 -0.68 -1.38
CA LEU A 142 6.93 -0.84 -2.47
C LEU A 142 5.74 0.07 -2.18
N ASP A 143 5.51 1.05 -3.04
CA ASP A 143 4.37 1.97 -2.95
C ASP A 143 3.44 1.72 -4.14
N GLU A 144 2.29 1.12 -3.84
CA GLU A 144 1.32 0.60 -4.81
C GLU A 144 1.96 -0.22 -5.95
N PRO A 145 2.61 -1.36 -5.61
CA PRO A 145 3.34 -2.15 -6.59
C PRO A 145 2.43 -2.98 -7.50
N THR A 146 1.19 -3.23 -7.08
CA THR A 146 0.19 -4.02 -7.82
C THR A 146 -0.40 -3.24 -9.00
N ASN A 147 -0.25 -1.92 -9.02
CA ASN A 147 -0.71 -1.09 -10.12
C ASN A 147 0.04 -1.45 -11.41
N ASP A 148 -0.73 -1.63 -12.49
CA ASP A 148 -0.26 -1.94 -13.84
C ASP A 148 0.36 -3.34 -14.02
N LEU A 149 0.24 -4.23 -13.03
CA LEU A 149 0.66 -5.63 -13.16
C LEU A 149 -0.46 -6.49 -13.72
N ASP A 150 -0.10 -7.41 -14.61
CA ASP A 150 -0.99 -8.53 -14.95
C ASP A 150 -0.96 -9.58 -13.83
N MET A 151 -1.93 -10.50 -13.85
CA MET A 151 -2.06 -11.52 -12.80
C MET A 151 -0.80 -12.40 -12.68
N GLU A 152 -0.17 -12.77 -13.79
CA GLU A 152 1.03 -13.61 -13.78
C GLU A 152 2.22 -12.88 -13.11
N THR A 153 2.35 -11.58 -13.36
CA THR A 153 3.39 -10.74 -12.74
C THR A 153 3.09 -10.45 -11.27
N LEU A 154 1.80 -10.33 -10.91
CA LEU A 154 1.37 -10.18 -9.52
C LEU A 154 1.72 -11.43 -8.70
N ASP A 155 1.36 -12.62 -9.19
CA ASP A 155 1.69 -13.90 -8.54
C ASP A 155 3.21 -14.07 -8.37
N LEU A 156 3.98 -13.70 -9.40
CA LEU A 156 5.45 -13.70 -9.33
C LEU A 156 5.97 -12.72 -8.26
N LEU A 157 5.43 -11.50 -8.20
CA LEU A 157 5.81 -10.52 -7.20
C LEU A 157 5.50 -11.01 -5.78
N GLU A 158 4.34 -11.62 -5.56
CA GLU A 158 3.97 -12.22 -4.28
C GLU A 158 5.01 -13.24 -3.82
N GLN A 159 5.37 -14.19 -4.69
CA GLN A 159 6.37 -15.22 -4.40
C GLN A 159 7.74 -14.61 -4.10
N LEU A 160 8.19 -13.66 -4.92
CA LEU A 160 9.48 -12.99 -4.73
C LEU A 160 9.55 -12.24 -3.39
N LEU A 161 8.46 -11.58 -2.98
CA LEU A 161 8.39 -10.90 -1.68
C LEU A 161 8.28 -11.88 -0.52
N GLN A 162 7.62 -13.03 -0.71
CA GLN A 162 7.56 -14.09 0.29
C GLN A 162 8.93 -14.72 0.56
N ASP A 163 9.73 -14.93 -0.48
CA ASP A 163 11.06 -15.54 -0.38
C ASP A 163 12.19 -14.53 -0.08
N TYR A 164 11.88 -13.25 -0.03
CA TYR A 164 12.87 -12.21 0.23
C TYR A 164 13.32 -12.20 1.70
N ASP A 165 14.61 -12.47 1.94
CA ASP A 165 15.24 -12.49 3.27
C ASP A 165 15.41 -11.11 3.94
N GLY A 166 15.21 -10.03 3.17
CA GLY A 166 15.29 -8.67 3.69
C GLY A 166 13.98 -8.19 4.31
N THR A 167 13.97 -6.93 4.75
CA THR A 167 12.75 -6.31 5.26
C THR A 167 11.94 -5.73 4.10
N VAL A 168 10.64 -5.93 4.09
CA VAL A 168 9.72 -5.36 3.10
C VAL A 168 8.84 -4.32 3.77
N LEU A 169 8.77 -3.12 3.20
CA LEU A 169 7.84 -2.05 3.59
C LEU A 169 6.86 -1.84 2.43
N LEU A 170 5.63 -2.28 2.62
CA LEU A 170 4.62 -2.35 1.56
C LEU A 170 3.47 -1.39 1.85
N VAL A 171 3.21 -0.49 0.91
CA VAL A 171 1.99 0.30 0.84
C VAL A 171 1.18 -0.24 -0.33
N SER A 172 -0.02 -0.74 -0.05
CA SER A 172 -0.95 -1.23 -1.07
C SER A 172 -2.39 -1.09 -0.58
N HIS A 173 -3.30 -0.86 -1.51
CA HIS A 173 -4.74 -1.00 -1.28
C HIS A 173 -5.27 -2.41 -1.59
N ASP A 174 -4.44 -3.28 -2.17
CA ASP A 174 -4.80 -4.66 -2.46
C ASP A 174 -4.77 -5.52 -1.18
N ARG A 175 -5.96 -5.92 -0.74
CA ARG A 175 -6.17 -6.67 0.50
C ARG A 175 -5.61 -8.09 0.40
N ALA A 176 -5.81 -8.74 -0.73
CA ALA A 176 -5.36 -10.11 -0.95
C ALA A 176 -3.83 -10.16 -0.99
N PHE A 177 -3.22 -9.20 -1.69
CA PHE A 177 -1.77 -9.06 -1.75
C PHE A 177 -1.16 -8.76 -0.36
N LEU A 178 -1.79 -7.88 0.43
CA LEU A 178 -1.37 -7.65 1.81
C LEU A 178 -1.44 -8.94 2.64
N ASP A 179 -2.56 -9.66 2.60
CA ASP A 179 -2.74 -10.91 3.34
C ASP A 179 -1.74 -12.00 2.91
N ALA A 180 -1.36 -12.05 1.63
CA ALA A 180 -0.41 -13.02 1.11
C ALA A 180 1.04 -12.72 1.54
N VAL A 181 1.43 -11.45 1.64
CA VAL A 181 2.84 -11.07 1.77
C VAL A 181 3.23 -10.64 3.18
N VAL A 182 2.39 -9.87 3.88
CA VAL A 182 2.83 -9.15 5.09
C VAL A 182 2.74 -10.02 6.34
N THR A 183 3.70 -9.85 7.25
CA THR A 183 3.71 -10.50 8.57
C THR A 183 3.06 -9.63 9.64
N GLN A 184 3.03 -8.32 9.42
CA GLN A 184 2.43 -7.34 10.32
C GLN A 184 1.93 -6.12 9.53
N THR A 185 0.95 -5.42 10.10
CA THR A 185 0.38 -4.22 9.51
C THR A 185 0.48 -3.03 10.46
N VAL A 186 0.81 -1.87 9.90
CA VAL A 186 0.78 -0.58 10.57
C VAL A 186 -0.37 0.21 9.98
N ALA A 187 -1.44 0.37 10.77
CA ALA A 187 -2.67 1.00 10.31
C ALA A 187 -2.91 2.37 10.94
N TYR A 188 -3.47 3.28 10.14
CA TYR A 188 -3.89 4.60 10.58
C TYR A 188 -5.23 4.55 11.34
N GLU A 189 -5.25 5.04 12.58
CA GLU A 189 -6.46 5.07 13.45
C GLU A 189 -7.09 6.48 13.55
N GLY A 190 -6.59 7.47 12.79
CA GLY A 190 -7.07 8.86 12.86
C GLY A 190 -6.22 9.77 13.76
N ASP A 191 -6.28 11.08 13.49
CA ASP A 191 -5.57 12.14 14.25
C ASP A 191 -4.04 11.95 14.35
N GLY A 192 -3.44 11.34 13.33
CA GLY A 192 -2.02 11.00 13.31
C GLY A 192 -1.64 9.79 14.16
N ARG A 193 -2.61 9.02 14.68
CA ARG A 193 -2.34 7.78 15.41
C ARG A 193 -2.12 6.64 14.43
N TRP A 194 -1.06 5.90 14.68
CA TRP A 194 -0.69 4.68 13.96
C TRP A 194 -0.59 3.54 14.98
N ARG A 195 -1.04 2.36 14.62
CA ARG A 195 -0.95 1.16 15.46
C ARG A 195 -0.44 -0.01 14.65
N GLU A 196 0.38 -0.83 15.29
CA GLU A 196 0.87 -2.10 14.77
C GLU A 196 -0.07 -3.24 15.15
N TYR A 197 -0.31 -4.14 14.20
CA TYR A 197 -1.09 -5.35 14.34
C TYR A 197 -0.32 -6.52 13.74
N ILE A 198 -0.46 -7.69 14.33
CA ILE A 198 0.13 -8.92 13.82
C ILE A 198 -0.78 -9.46 12.71
N GLY A 199 -0.19 -9.91 11.60
CA GLY A 199 -0.91 -10.47 10.47
C GLY A 199 -1.28 -9.45 9.40
N GLY A 200 -2.09 -9.91 8.45
CA GLY A 200 -2.46 -9.19 7.24
C GLY A 200 -3.58 -8.17 7.43
N TYR A 201 -4.18 -7.75 6.31
CA TYR A 201 -5.36 -6.91 6.28
C TYR A 201 -6.54 -7.56 7.01
N THR A 202 -6.80 -8.85 6.76
CA THR A 202 -7.92 -9.57 7.38
C THR A 202 -7.77 -9.64 8.90
N ASP A 203 -6.57 -9.92 9.39
CA ASP A 203 -6.25 -9.95 10.82
C ASP A 203 -6.43 -8.59 11.48
N TRP A 204 -5.99 -7.53 10.78
CA TRP A 204 -6.18 -6.15 11.23
C TRP A 204 -7.66 -5.80 11.40
N VAL A 205 -8.51 -6.13 10.42
CA VAL A 205 -9.96 -5.85 10.49
C VAL A 205 -10.58 -6.54 11.71
N ALA A 206 -10.25 -7.81 11.95
CA ALA A 206 -10.76 -8.56 13.10
C ALA A 206 -10.29 -7.96 14.45
N GLN A 207 -9.01 -7.62 14.55
CA GLN A 207 -8.45 -7.01 15.75
C GLN A 207 -9.01 -5.60 16.00
N ARG A 208 -9.19 -4.79 14.96
CA ARG A 208 -9.73 -3.43 15.05
C ARG A 208 -11.15 -3.43 15.61
N ALA A 209 -12.02 -4.34 15.16
CA ALA A 209 -13.38 -4.47 15.68
C ALA A 209 -13.37 -4.74 17.20
N THR A 210 -12.44 -5.58 17.65
CA THR A 210 -12.27 -5.95 19.06
C THR A 210 -11.76 -4.76 19.89
N VAL A 211 -10.79 -4.00 19.37
CA VAL A 211 -10.23 -2.81 20.02
C VAL A 211 -11.26 -1.68 20.11
N GLN A 212 -12.07 -1.47 19.06
CA GLN A 212 -13.13 -0.46 19.08
C GLN A 212 -14.27 -0.84 20.03
N ALA A 213 -14.62 -2.13 20.11
CA ALA A 213 -15.58 -2.63 21.10
C ALA A 213 -15.07 -2.43 22.53
N ALA A 214 -13.78 -2.70 22.79
CA ALA A 214 -13.18 -2.48 24.10
C ALA A 214 -13.07 -0.99 24.47
N ALA A 215 -12.70 -0.12 23.53
CA ALA A 215 -12.60 1.32 23.74
C ALA A 215 -13.98 1.95 24.03
N SER A 216 -15.02 1.55 23.29
CA SER A 216 -16.39 2.02 23.51
C SER A 216 -16.99 1.48 24.82
N ALA A 217 -16.61 0.27 25.25
CA ALA A 217 -16.96 -0.25 26.58
C ALA A 217 -16.23 0.53 27.70
N ALA A 218 -14.95 0.85 27.54
CA ALA A 218 -14.18 1.64 28.50
C ALA A 218 -14.71 3.09 28.62
N GLU A 219 -15.11 3.73 27.52
CA GLU A 219 -15.77 5.04 27.54
C GLU A 219 -17.15 4.99 28.22
N LYS A 220 -17.92 3.89 28.06
CA LYS A 220 -19.18 3.68 28.78
C LYS A 220 -19.00 3.45 30.28
N VAL A 221 -17.90 2.81 30.70
CA VAL A 221 -17.56 2.63 32.12
C VAL A 221 -17.05 3.93 32.74
N ALA A 222 -16.26 4.72 32.00
CA ALA A 222 -15.76 6.03 32.43
C ALA A 222 -16.82 7.14 32.49
N SER A 223 -18.00 6.92 31.89
CA SER A 223 -19.14 7.86 31.90
C SER A 223 -20.25 7.50 32.91
N ALA A 224 -20.01 6.55 33.83
CA ALA A 224 -20.91 6.31 34.96
C ALA A 224 -20.93 7.53 35.90
N PRO A 225 -22.10 8.08 36.29
CA PRO A 225 -22.16 9.41 36.89
C PRO A 225 -21.83 9.40 38.40
N ALA A 226 -20.79 10.15 38.79
CA ALA A 226 -20.64 10.66 40.14
C ALA A 226 -21.70 11.74 40.41
N VAL A 227 -22.32 11.69 41.59
CA VAL A 227 -23.52 12.41 41.97
C VAL A 227 -23.27 13.92 42.24
N LYS A 228 -24.10 14.75 41.58
CA LYS A 228 -24.56 16.13 41.88
C LYS A 228 -23.57 17.31 41.98
N GLY A 229 -23.79 18.29 41.09
CA GLY A 229 -23.44 19.71 41.25
C GLY A 229 -23.84 20.51 39.98
N ASP A 230 -24.54 21.63 40.14
CA ASP A 230 -25.28 22.40 39.12
C ASP A 230 -24.51 22.92 37.89
N LYS A 231 -25.29 23.14 36.82
CA LYS A 231 -25.01 23.57 35.42
C LYS A 231 -24.35 24.97 35.24
N PRO A 232 -24.02 25.43 34.00
CA PRO A 232 -23.83 24.73 32.72
C PRO A 232 -22.57 25.15 31.93
N VAL A 233 -21.90 24.22 31.22
CA VAL A 233 -21.10 24.57 30.04
C VAL A 233 -21.38 23.58 28.90
N VAL A 234 -21.59 24.17 27.73
CA VAL A 234 -22.06 23.63 26.45
C VAL A 234 -21.39 22.29 26.09
N ALA A 235 -22.16 21.20 26.14
CA ALA A 235 -21.76 19.90 25.61
C ALA A 235 -22.18 19.80 24.14
N ALA A 236 -21.21 19.66 23.25
CA ALA A 236 -21.46 19.31 21.85
C ALA A 236 -22.11 17.92 21.79
N ALA A 237 -23.43 17.89 21.54
CA ALA A 237 -24.18 16.67 21.35
C ALA A 237 -23.74 15.99 20.04
N LYS A 238 -23.41 14.70 20.09
CA LYS A 238 -23.32 13.84 18.91
C LYS A 238 -24.69 13.85 18.22
N SER A 239 -24.81 14.55 17.09
CA SER A 239 -26.08 14.71 16.38
C SER A 239 -26.46 13.42 15.66
N LYS A 240 -27.65 12.87 15.97
CA LYS A 240 -28.32 11.85 15.15
C LYS A 240 -28.37 12.29 13.69
N LEU A 241 -28.27 11.34 12.75
CA LEU A 241 -28.40 11.59 11.31
C LEU A 241 -29.64 12.44 11.01
N SER A 242 -29.45 13.53 10.28
CA SER A 242 -30.58 14.32 9.76
C SER A 242 -31.33 13.55 8.67
N PHE A 243 -32.59 13.90 8.41
CA PHE A 243 -33.41 13.25 7.36
C PHE A 243 -32.73 13.27 5.98
N LYS A 244 -31.95 14.32 5.67
CA LYS A 244 -31.17 14.40 4.43
C LYS A 244 -29.99 13.43 4.41
N GLU A 245 -29.27 13.31 5.53
CA GLU A 245 -28.13 12.39 5.67
C GLU A 245 -28.58 10.92 5.70
N GLN A 246 -29.76 10.63 6.27
CA GLN A 246 -30.34 9.28 6.24
C GLN A 246 -30.70 8.87 4.80
N LYS A 247 -31.34 9.78 4.05
CA LYS A 247 -31.68 9.54 2.63
C LYS A 247 -30.43 9.40 1.75
N GLU A 248 -29.36 10.14 2.07
CA GLU A 248 -28.06 10.00 1.42
C GLU A 248 -27.44 8.63 1.73
N LEU A 249 -27.41 8.22 3.01
CA LEU A 249 -26.91 6.90 3.44
C LEU A 249 -27.63 5.75 2.74
N ASP A 250 -28.96 5.83 2.62
CA ASP A 250 -29.77 4.79 1.99
C ASP A 250 -29.52 4.69 0.47
N GLY A 251 -29.08 5.77 -0.20
CA GLY A 251 -28.84 5.81 -1.65
C GLY A 251 -27.38 5.60 -2.09
N LEU A 252 -26.43 5.69 -1.16
CA LEU A 252 -25.01 5.47 -1.44
C LEU A 252 -24.67 4.04 -1.91
N PRO A 253 -25.27 2.95 -1.38
CA PRO A 253 -25.04 1.60 -1.90
C PRO A 253 -25.43 1.44 -3.38
N ASP A 254 -26.57 1.99 -3.79
CA ASP A 254 -27.01 1.94 -5.19
C ASP A 254 -26.08 2.75 -6.11
N LEU A 255 -25.58 3.88 -5.61
CA LEU A 255 -24.60 4.70 -6.33
C LEU A 255 -23.28 3.94 -6.52
N ILE A 256 -22.76 3.30 -5.47
CA ILE A 256 -21.54 2.48 -5.52
C ILE A 256 -21.71 1.35 -6.53
N ALA A 257 -22.81 0.60 -6.47
CA ALA A 257 -23.09 -0.51 -7.39
C ALA A 257 -23.16 -0.03 -8.86
N THR A 258 -23.70 1.17 -9.11
CA THR A 258 -23.76 1.75 -10.46
C THR A 258 -22.36 2.10 -10.97
N LEU A 259 -21.53 2.72 -10.13
CA LEU A 259 -20.16 3.08 -10.48
C LEU A 259 -19.27 1.85 -10.71
N GLU A 260 -19.44 0.81 -9.90
CA GLU A 260 -18.75 -0.48 -10.06
C GLU A 260 -19.16 -1.20 -11.34
N ALA A 261 -20.45 -1.16 -11.72
CA ALA A 261 -20.92 -1.72 -12.99
C ALA A 261 -20.34 -0.99 -14.22
N GLU A 262 -20.22 0.35 -14.15
CA GLU A 262 -19.55 1.14 -15.19
C GLU A 262 -18.06 0.79 -15.27
N GLN A 263 -17.40 0.63 -14.12
CA GLN A 263 -15.98 0.23 -14.03
C GLN A 263 -15.75 -1.16 -14.63
N ALA A 264 -16.60 -2.14 -14.32
CA ALA A 264 -16.53 -3.49 -14.89
C ALA A 264 -16.70 -3.46 -16.42
N THR A 265 -17.69 -2.71 -16.92
CA THR A 265 -17.93 -2.60 -18.37
C THR A 265 -16.75 -1.97 -19.12
N LEU A 266 -16.12 -0.94 -18.55
CA LEU A 266 -14.96 -0.29 -19.16
C LEU A 266 -13.70 -1.16 -19.08
N THR A 267 -13.56 -1.95 -18.02
CA THR A 267 -12.47 -2.92 -17.87
C THR A 267 -12.59 -4.04 -18.91
N ASP A 268 -13.80 -4.56 -19.14
CA ASP A 268 -14.07 -5.58 -20.17
C ASP A 268 -13.80 -5.05 -21.59
N ARG A 269 -14.11 -3.78 -21.84
CA ARG A 269 -13.80 -3.15 -23.15
C ARG A 269 -12.30 -2.99 -23.37
N LEU A 270 -11.55 -2.68 -22.31
CA LEU A 270 -10.10 -2.56 -22.36
C LEU A 270 -9.45 -3.93 -22.59
N SER A 271 -9.93 -4.98 -21.93
CA SER A 271 -9.43 -6.35 -22.10
C SER A 271 -9.78 -6.95 -23.46
N ALA A 272 -10.94 -6.61 -24.03
CA ALA A 272 -11.35 -7.04 -25.37
C ALA A 272 -10.60 -6.33 -26.52
N GLY A 273 -9.79 -5.29 -26.24
CA GLY A 273 -9.05 -4.55 -27.27
C GLY A 273 -9.94 -3.80 -28.27
N THR A 274 -11.19 -3.52 -27.92
CA THR A 274 -12.18 -2.91 -28.82
C THR A 274 -12.31 -1.40 -28.59
N GLY A 275 -11.56 -0.59 -29.34
CA GLY A 275 -11.76 0.87 -29.41
C GLY A 275 -10.50 1.70 -29.61
N THR A 276 -10.62 2.84 -30.28
CA THR A 276 -9.52 3.77 -30.63
C THR A 276 -9.14 4.77 -29.53
N ASP A 277 -9.61 4.59 -28.28
CA ASP A 277 -9.51 5.58 -27.21
C ASP A 277 -9.08 4.98 -25.84
N ALA A 278 -8.12 4.05 -25.84
CA ALA A 278 -7.62 3.37 -24.63
C ALA A 278 -7.18 4.34 -23.51
N GLY A 279 -6.58 5.48 -23.87
CA GLY A 279 -6.19 6.51 -22.91
C GLY A 279 -7.37 7.20 -22.21
N LYS A 280 -8.49 7.41 -22.91
CA LYS A 280 -9.71 8.00 -22.31
C LYS A 280 -10.43 6.99 -21.40
N VAL A 281 -10.43 5.71 -21.79
CA VAL A 281 -10.99 4.63 -20.97
C VAL A 281 -10.20 4.46 -19.68
N SER A 282 -8.86 4.46 -19.76
CA SER A 282 -7.98 4.41 -18.58
C SER A 282 -8.19 5.62 -17.66
N ALA A 283 -8.25 6.84 -18.21
CA ALA A 283 -8.55 8.04 -17.42
C ALA A 283 -9.92 7.94 -16.71
N ARG A 284 -10.95 7.44 -17.42
CA ARG A 284 -12.29 7.25 -16.85
C ARG A 284 -12.33 6.18 -15.76
N LEU A 285 -11.58 5.09 -15.91
CA LEU A 285 -11.44 4.07 -14.86
C LEU A 285 -10.81 4.65 -13.59
N GLY A 286 -9.81 5.53 -13.73
CA GLY A 286 -9.22 6.25 -12.59
C GLY A 286 -10.20 7.23 -11.93
N GLU A 287 -11.04 7.92 -12.70
CA GLU A 287 -12.11 8.77 -12.15
C GLU A 287 -13.15 7.94 -11.38
N LEU A 288 -13.59 6.81 -11.94
CA LEU A 288 -14.58 5.93 -11.31
C LEU A 288 -14.06 5.35 -10.01
N ALA A 289 -12.80 4.91 -9.96
CA ALA A 289 -12.17 4.45 -8.73
C ALA A 289 -12.20 5.53 -7.63
N ASN A 290 -11.86 6.77 -7.98
CA ASN A 290 -11.93 7.89 -7.03
C ASN A 290 -13.36 8.19 -6.56
N LEU A 291 -14.37 8.08 -7.43
CA LEU A 291 -15.77 8.32 -7.09
C LEU A 291 -16.32 7.22 -6.18
N ILE A 292 -15.97 5.96 -6.43
CA ILE A 292 -16.32 4.83 -5.57
C ILE A 292 -15.71 5.03 -4.18
N ASP A 293 -14.43 5.38 -4.08
CA ASP A 293 -13.77 5.66 -2.81
C ASP A 293 -14.44 6.80 -2.04
N GLN A 294 -14.77 7.90 -2.71
CA GLN A 294 -15.47 9.03 -2.08
C GLN A 294 -16.86 8.62 -1.57
N ALA A 295 -17.60 7.83 -2.35
CA ALA A 295 -18.92 7.33 -1.97
C ALA A 295 -18.84 6.36 -0.78
N MET A 296 -17.84 5.46 -0.75
CA MET A 296 -17.61 4.55 0.37
C MET A 296 -17.21 5.28 1.65
N VAL A 297 -16.25 6.20 1.57
CA VAL A 297 -15.84 7.01 2.74
C VAL A 297 -17.02 7.82 3.28
N ARG A 298 -17.87 8.35 2.40
CA ARG A 298 -19.08 9.08 2.79
C ARG A 298 -20.10 8.15 3.44
N TRP A 299 -20.29 6.95 2.90
CA TRP A 299 -21.18 5.94 3.45
C TRP A 299 -20.73 5.50 4.84
N GLU A 300 -19.45 5.16 5.01
CA GLU A 300 -18.85 4.80 6.31
C GLU A 300 -18.99 5.93 7.34
N ALA A 301 -18.77 7.19 6.94
CA ALA A 301 -18.89 8.34 7.82
C ALA A 301 -20.34 8.59 8.29
N LEU A 302 -21.34 8.30 7.44
CA LEU A 302 -22.75 8.39 7.78
C LEU A 302 -23.22 7.18 8.60
N GLU A 303 -22.76 5.98 8.26
CA GLU A 303 -23.06 4.74 8.99
C GLU A 303 -22.54 4.81 10.44
N ALA A 304 -21.32 5.33 10.65
CA ALA A 304 -20.75 5.52 11.99
C ALA A 304 -21.52 6.52 12.87
N ARG A 305 -22.44 7.31 12.28
CA ARG A 305 -23.31 8.28 12.96
C ARG A 305 -24.76 7.80 13.11
N ARG A 306 -25.09 6.63 12.56
CA ARG A 306 -26.41 5.99 12.65
C ARG A 306 -26.67 5.46 14.06
#